data_AF-F9WGG5-F1
#
_entry.id   AF-F9WGG5-F1
#
_cell.length_a   1.000
_cell.length_b   1.000
_cell.length_c   1.000
_cell.angle_alpha   90.00
_cell.angle_beta   90.00
_cell.angle_gamma   90.00
#
_symmetry.space_group_name_H-M   'P 1'
#
loop_
_entity.id
_entity.type
_entity.pdbx_description
1 polymer ?
#
loop_
_entity_poly.entity_id
_entity_poly.type
_entity_poly.pdbx_seq_one_letter_code
_entity_poly.pdbx_strand_id
1 'polypeptide(L)'
;MMEPTQENNPITTPLTMESTVEAVLERARDDWGAMNAWNFFSIYYGNPYGMHRHTAVTMQQYLENPEKFVPDAAKREYIQLNLKLKRSLMQKNFQRDLAKLHEAKVVLLEDWSSYKEAVEIGPMTRMVLSGALIQALLQSPGSILYKRK
;
A
#
# COMPACT_ATOMS: atom_id res chain seq x y z
N MET A 1 -44.94 -11.01 1.05
CA MET A 1 -43.93 -10.98 2.12
C MET A 1 -42.58 -11.07 1.43
N MET A 2 -41.87 -9.95 1.33
CA MET A 2 -40.59 -9.87 0.62
C MET A 2 -39.46 -10.25 1.57
N GLU A 3 -38.56 -11.10 1.11
CA GLU A 3 -37.35 -11.47 1.84
C GLU A 3 -36.45 -10.24 2.06
N PRO A 4 -35.79 -10.10 3.22
CA PRO A 4 -34.85 -9.02 3.44
C PRO A 4 -33.61 -9.24 2.56
N THR A 5 -33.46 -8.34 1.59
CA THR A 5 -32.31 -8.21 0.71
C THR A 5 -31.03 -8.16 1.55
N GLN A 6 -30.09 -9.06 1.25
CA GLN A 6 -28.74 -9.06 1.80
C GLN A 6 -28.15 -7.64 1.66
N GLU A 7 -28.01 -6.95 2.78
CA GLU A 7 -27.32 -5.67 2.87
C GLU A 7 -25.91 -5.85 2.31
N ASN A 8 -25.63 -5.14 1.23
CA ASN A 8 -24.30 -4.88 0.71
C ASN A 8 -23.46 -4.17 1.78
N ASN A 9 -22.90 -4.97 2.68
CA ASN A 9 -21.85 -4.57 3.58
C ASN A 9 -20.55 -4.58 2.74
N PRO A 10 -19.81 -3.46 2.60
CA PRO A 10 -18.54 -3.43 1.87
C PRO A 10 -17.45 -4.07 2.73
N ILE A 11 -17.62 -5.36 3.03
CA ILE A 11 -16.58 -6.21 3.60
C ILE A 11 -15.55 -6.35 2.48
N THR A 12 -14.43 -5.67 2.68
CA THR A 12 -13.21 -5.67 1.86
C THR A 12 -13.09 -6.94 1.01
N THR A 13 -13.41 -6.84 -0.28
CA THR A 13 -13.24 -7.96 -1.21
C THR A 13 -11.81 -8.48 -1.09
N PRO A 14 -11.62 -9.78 -0.83
CA PRO A 14 -10.29 -10.40 -0.82
C PRO A 14 -9.55 -10.06 -2.11
N LEU A 15 -8.24 -9.88 -2.00
CA LEU A 15 -7.43 -9.58 -3.18
C LEU A 15 -7.27 -10.87 -3.98
N THR A 16 -7.55 -10.78 -5.27
CA THR A 16 -7.43 -11.88 -6.23
C THR A 16 -6.58 -11.41 -7.40
N MET A 17 -6.13 -12.33 -8.25
CA MET A 17 -5.39 -11.98 -9.47
C MET A 17 -6.21 -11.08 -10.42
N GLU A 18 -7.54 -11.16 -10.33
CA GLU A 18 -8.51 -10.34 -11.06
C GLU A 18 -8.78 -8.97 -10.40
N SER A 19 -8.18 -8.68 -9.25
CA SER A 19 -8.30 -7.34 -8.65
C SER A 19 -7.61 -6.31 -9.54
N THR A 20 -8.28 -5.19 -9.79
CA THR A 20 -7.71 -4.11 -10.62
C THR A 20 -6.60 -3.38 -9.86
N VAL A 21 -5.57 -2.95 -10.58
CA VAL A 21 -4.49 -2.13 -9.99
C VAL A 21 -5.02 -0.80 -9.45
N GLU A 22 -6.06 -0.26 -10.11
CA GLU A 22 -6.77 0.94 -9.65
C GLU A 22 -7.38 0.73 -8.27
N ALA A 23 -8.23 -0.30 -8.09
CA ALA A 23 -8.88 -0.56 -6.82
C ALA A 23 -7.88 -0.82 -5.68
N VAL A 24 -6.74 -1.45 -5.98
CA VAL A 24 -5.65 -1.66 -5.02
C VAL A 24 -5.03 -0.33 -4.59
N LEU A 25 -4.73 0.56 -5.54
CA LEU A 25 -4.14 1.88 -5.23
C LEU A 25 -5.13 2.81 -4.54
N GLU A 26 -6.42 2.76 -4.90
CA GLU A 26 -7.48 3.48 -4.22
C GLU A 26 -7.64 3.02 -2.77
N ARG A 27 -7.67 1.70 -2.53
CA ARG A 27 -7.70 1.15 -1.18
C ARG A 27 -6.51 1.64 -0.35
N ALA A 28 -5.30 1.66 -0.92
CA ALA A 28 -4.10 2.14 -0.22
C ALA A 28 -4.11 3.66 0.01
N ARG A 29 -4.77 4.44 -0.86
CA ARG A 29 -4.99 5.89 -0.68
C ARG A 29 -5.94 6.15 0.50
N ASP A 30 -7.02 5.38 0.54
CA ASP A 30 -8.13 5.58 1.47
C ASP A 30 -7.77 5.03 2.85
N ASP A 31 -7.21 3.82 2.92
CA ASP A 31 -6.65 3.21 4.14
C ASP A 31 -5.14 3.47 4.28
N TRP A 32 -4.80 4.76 4.23
CA TRP A 32 -3.45 5.23 4.49
C TRP A 32 -2.95 4.85 5.91
N GLY A 33 -3.86 4.66 6.87
CA GLY A 33 -3.54 4.32 8.26
C GLY A 33 -2.92 2.93 8.39
N ALA A 34 -3.40 1.94 7.62
CA ALA A 34 -2.87 0.58 7.61
C ALA A 34 -1.54 0.43 6.85
N MET A 35 -1.11 1.47 6.14
CA MET A 35 0.13 1.45 5.38
C MET A 35 1.35 1.28 6.28
N ASN A 36 2.36 0.54 5.82
CA ASN A 36 3.60 0.36 6.55
C ASN A 36 4.38 1.70 6.68
N ALA A 37 4.62 2.13 7.92
CA ALA A 37 5.27 3.40 8.21
C ALA A 37 6.73 3.42 7.72
N TRP A 38 7.48 2.34 7.93
CA TRP A 38 8.88 2.26 7.48
C TRP A 38 9.01 2.52 5.98
N ASN A 39 8.15 1.92 5.16
CA ASN A 39 8.14 2.13 3.71
C ASN A 39 7.91 3.59 3.34
N PHE A 40 6.89 4.19 3.94
CA PHE A 40 6.56 5.58 3.65
C PHE A 40 7.69 6.53 4.04
N PHE A 41 8.20 6.42 5.26
CA PHE A 41 9.27 7.28 5.75
C PHE A 41 10.55 7.11 4.93
N SER A 42 10.89 5.89 4.55
CA SER A 42 12.02 5.62 3.66
C SER A 42 11.86 6.28 2.29
N ILE A 43 10.67 6.25 1.71
CA ILE A 43 10.41 6.80 0.36
C ILE A 43 10.30 8.32 0.36
N TYR A 44 9.58 8.91 1.33
CA TYR A 44 9.21 10.32 1.29
C TYR A 44 10.08 11.24 2.14
N TYR A 45 10.77 10.68 3.15
CA TYR A 45 11.71 11.41 4.02
C TYR A 45 13.16 10.94 3.84
N GLY A 46 13.40 9.81 3.17
CA GLY A 46 14.76 9.25 3.01
C GLY A 46 15.34 8.68 4.32
N ASN A 47 14.54 8.64 5.39
CA ASN A 47 14.95 8.20 6.72
C ASN A 47 13.77 7.53 7.42
N PRO A 48 13.89 6.26 7.85
CA PRO A 48 12.81 5.55 8.55
C PRO A 48 12.70 5.89 10.05
N TYR A 49 13.51 6.80 10.57
CA TYR A 49 13.50 7.30 11.95
C TYR A 49 13.40 6.19 13.02
N GLY A 50 14.49 5.43 13.18
CA GLY A 50 14.60 4.40 14.22
C GLY A 50 13.82 3.11 13.92
N MET A 51 12.91 3.11 12.95
CA MET A 51 12.23 1.90 12.53
C MET A 51 13.18 0.98 11.76
N HIS A 52 13.17 -0.31 12.11
CA HIS A 52 13.87 -1.33 11.33
C HIS A 52 13.09 -1.67 10.06
N ARG A 53 13.83 -2.07 9.02
CA ARG A 53 13.26 -2.58 7.78
C ARG A 53 12.35 -3.77 8.09
N HIS A 54 11.18 -3.81 7.44
CA HIS A 54 10.16 -4.86 7.62
C HIS A 54 9.44 -4.88 8.97
N THR A 55 9.57 -3.83 9.78
CA THR A 55 8.69 -3.67 10.96
C THR A 55 7.24 -3.58 10.50
N ALA A 56 6.34 -4.31 11.16
CA ALA A 56 4.90 -4.29 10.85
C ALA A 56 4.18 -3.02 11.35
N VAL A 57 4.92 -1.96 11.67
CA VAL A 57 4.38 -0.71 12.21
C VAL A 57 3.59 -0.02 11.11
N THR A 58 2.31 0.24 11.38
CA THR A 58 1.44 0.99 10.49
C THR A 58 1.57 2.50 10.70
N MET A 59 1.16 3.29 9.72
CA MET A 59 1.10 4.75 9.85
C MET A 59 0.23 5.16 11.04
N GLN A 60 -0.88 4.47 11.28
CA GLN A 60 -1.72 4.71 12.45
C GLN A 60 -0.97 4.45 13.77
N GLN A 61 -0.31 3.30 13.91
CA GLN A 61 0.47 2.97 15.10
C GLN A 61 1.62 3.95 15.36
N TYR A 62 2.25 4.43 14.28
CA TYR A 62 3.25 5.49 14.37
C TYR A 62 2.64 6.78 14.91
N LEU A 63 1.48 7.21 14.39
CA LEU A 63 0.82 8.46 14.78
C LEU A 63 0.29 8.44 16.22
N GLU A 64 -0.05 7.26 16.74
CA GLU A 64 -0.50 7.10 18.12
C GLU A 64 0.63 7.30 19.15
N ASN A 65 1.88 6.93 18.82
CA ASN A 65 3.03 7.04 19.74
C ASN A 65 4.34 7.43 19.01
N PRO A 66 4.40 8.61 18.35
CA PRO A 66 5.53 8.98 17.50
C PRO A 66 6.86 9.14 18.27
N GLU A 67 6.80 9.46 19.57
CA GLU A 67 7.96 9.58 20.46
C GLU A 67 8.71 8.28 20.69
N LYS A 68 8.04 7.12 20.54
CA LYS A 68 8.71 5.80 20.61
C LYS A 68 9.68 5.58 19.46
N PHE A 69 9.39 6.18 18.30
CA PHE A 69 10.17 6.02 17.08
C PHE A 69 11.15 7.19 16.88
N VAL A 70 10.71 8.39 17.24
CA VAL A 70 11.48 9.63 17.06
C VAL A 70 11.58 10.34 18.41
N PRO A 71 12.60 10.07 19.24
CA PRO A 71 12.72 10.68 20.58
C PRO A 71 12.91 12.21 20.57
N ASP A 72 13.49 12.73 19.49
CA ASP A 72 13.74 14.16 19.27
C ASP A 72 12.45 14.92 18.93
N ALA A 73 12.08 15.88 19.79
CA ALA A 73 10.83 16.64 19.65
C ALA A 73 10.81 17.57 18.43
N ALA A 74 11.93 18.22 18.10
CA ALA A 74 12.01 19.12 16.94
C ALA A 74 11.88 18.33 15.63
N LYS A 75 12.46 17.12 15.57
CA LYS A 75 12.28 16.22 14.41
C LYS A 75 10.84 15.74 14.29
N ARG A 76 10.16 15.42 15.39
CA ARG A 76 8.73 15.05 15.37
C ARG A 76 7.87 16.18 14.82
N GLU A 77 8.11 17.40 15.29
CA GLU A 77 7.39 18.59 14.81
C GLU A 77 7.59 18.79 13.30
N TYR A 78 8.84 18.71 12.82
CA TYR A 78 9.14 18.76 11.39
C TYR A 78 8.39 17.70 10.58
N ILE A 79 8.37 16.45 11.06
CA ILE A 79 7.64 15.35 10.41
C ILE A 79 6.15 15.67 10.36
N GLN A 80 5.55 16.06 11.49
CA GLN A 80 4.12 16.36 11.58
C GLN A 80 3.70 17.49 10.64
N LEU A 81 4.48 18.57 10.59
CA LEU A 81 4.24 19.71 9.70
C LEU A 81 4.26 19.30 8.22
N ASN A 82 5.17 18.40 7.83
CA ASN A 82 5.34 17.97 6.44
C ASN A 82 4.48 16.76 6.06
N LEU A 83 3.88 16.06 7.02
CA LEU A 83 3.19 14.80 6.76
C LEU A 83 2.04 14.94 5.78
N LYS A 84 1.24 16.00 5.90
CA LYS A 84 0.14 16.30 4.98
C LYS A 84 0.67 16.47 3.55
N LEU A 85 1.76 17.21 3.38
CA LEU A 85 2.40 17.42 2.08
C LEU A 85 2.92 16.10 1.48
N LYS A 86 3.60 15.27 2.27
CA LYS A 86 4.12 13.97 1.80
C LYS A 86 2.99 13.00 1.45
N ARG A 87 1.90 12.99 2.22
CA ARG A 87 0.69 12.22 1.88
C ARG A 87 0.08 12.69 0.57
N SER A 88 -0.08 13.99 0.36
CA SER A 88 -0.59 14.53 -0.92
C SER A 88 0.33 14.19 -2.10
N LEU A 89 1.64 14.22 -1.90
CA LEU A 89 2.61 13.78 -2.92
C LEU A 89 2.45 12.30 -3.26
N MET A 90 2.21 11.45 -2.26
CA MET A 90 1.90 10.03 -2.48
C MET A 90 0.65 9.84 -3.33
N GLN A 91 -0.44 10.53 -2.98
CA GLN A 91 -1.70 10.44 -3.72
C GLN A 91 -1.53 10.87 -5.19
N LYS A 92 -0.78 11.95 -5.43
CA LYS A 92 -0.44 12.40 -6.78
C LYS A 92 0.41 11.37 -7.54
N ASN A 93 1.36 10.74 -6.87
CA ASN A 93 2.19 9.69 -7.48
C ASN A 93 1.34 8.47 -7.87
N PHE A 94 0.40 8.04 -7.02
CA PHE A 94 -0.52 6.94 -7.36
C PHE A 94 -1.33 7.24 -8.61
N GLN A 95 -1.91 8.45 -8.72
CA GLN A 95 -2.67 8.85 -9.91
C GLN A 95 -1.80 8.87 -11.17
N ARG A 96 -0.61 9.47 -11.10
CA ARG A 96 0.33 9.51 -12.22
C ARG A 96 0.76 8.11 -12.65
N ASP A 97 1.09 7.26 -11.69
CA ASP A 97 1.59 5.92 -11.96
C ASP A 97 0.47 5.00 -12.47
N LEU A 98 -0.78 5.21 -12.04
CA LEU A 98 -1.95 4.54 -12.61
C LEU A 98 -2.13 4.84 -14.09
N ALA A 99 -1.96 6.11 -14.50
CA ALA A 99 -2.01 6.47 -15.91
C ALA A 99 -0.93 5.74 -16.74
N LYS A 100 0.29 5.60 -16.20
CA LYS A 100 1.38 4.83 -16.84
C LYS A 100 1.05 3.33 -16.92
N LEU A 101 0.44 2.77 -15.88
CA LEU A 101 0.00 1.37 -15.87
C LEU A 101 -1.05 1.12 -16.97
N HIS A 102 -2.03 2.01 -17.11
CA HIS A 102 -3.03 1.94 -18.18
C HIS A 102 -2.41 2.06 -19.58
N GLU A 103 -1.46 2.98 -19.78
CA GLU A 103 -0.72 3.11 -21.04
C GLU A 103 0.04 1.82 -21.40
N ALA A 104 0.61 1.16 -20.39
CA ALA A 104 1.26 -0.14 -20.51
C ALA A 104 0.28 -1.34 -20.56
N LYS A 105 -1.03 -1.10 -20.57
CA LYS A 105 -2.10 -2.13 -20.54
C LYS A 105 -2.03 -3.05 -19.31
N VAL A 106 -1.49 -2.56 -18.19
CA VAL A 106 -1.51 -3.26 -16.90
C VAL A 106 -2.73 -2.80 -16.13
N VAL A 107 -3.78 -3.62 -16.13
CA VAL A 107 -5.09 -3.28 -15.54
C VAL A 107 -5.38 -4.15 -14.31
N LEU A 108 -4.94 -5.40 -14.32
CA LEU A 108 -5.14 -6.38 -13.25
C LEU A 108 -3.84 -6.67 -12.48
N LEU A 109 -3.98 -7.26 -11.29
CA LEU A 109 -2.83 -7.78 -10.55
C LEU A 109 -2.13 -8.92 -11.32
N GLU A 110 -2.84 -9.67 -12.14
CA GLU A 110 -2.26 -10.66 -13.05
C GLU A 110 -1.33 -10.04 -14.10
N ASP A 111 -1.76 -8.95 -14.73
CA ASP A 111 -0.93 -8.19 -15.67
C ASP A 111 0.32 -7.67 -14.95
N TRP A 112 0.14 -7.11 -13.74
CA TRP A 112 1.24 -6.62 -12.93
C TRP A 112 2.26 -7.74 -12.61
N SER A 113 1.79 -8.94 -12.28
CA SER A 113 2.66 -10.10 -12.04
C SER A 113 3.56 -10.42 -13.23
N SER A 114 3.04 -10.23 -14.45
CA SER A 114 3.73 -10.54 -15.70
C SER A 114 4.67 -9.42 -16.17
N TYR A 115 4.33 -8.15 -15.89
CA TYR A 115 5.01 -6.97 -16.47
C TYR A 115 5.67 -6.04 -15.45
N LYS A 116 5.79 -6.44 -14.17
CA LYS A 116 6.25 -5.55 -13.08
C LYS A 116 7.53 -4.77 -13.37
N GLU A 117 8.51 -5.33 -14.09
CA GLU A 117 9.80 -4.67 -14.35
C GLU A 117 9.77 -3.73 -15.57
N ALA A 118 8.76 -3.86 -16.44
CA ALA A 118 8.67 -3.07 -17.67
C ALA A 118 8.02 -1.70 -17.46
N VAL A 119 7.19 -1.53 -16.43
CA VAL A 119 6.48 -0.26 -16.19
C VAL A 119 7.25 0.64 -15.23
N GLU A 120 7.61 1.84 -15.70
CA GLU A 120 8.32 2.85 -14.91
C GLU A 120 7.38 3.62 -13.96
N ILE A 121 7.08 3.00 -12.81
CA ILE A 121 6.30 3.61 -11.72
C ILE A 121 7.15 3.94 -10.50
N GLY A 122 6.65 4.84 -9.66
CA GLY A 122 7.28 5.23 -8.41
C GLY A 122 7.38 4.07 -7.40
N PRO A 123 8.33 4.17 -6.45
CA PRO A 123 8.59 3.09 -5.50
C PRO A 123 7.37 2.76 -4.64
N MET A 124 6.58 3.77 -4.25
CA MET A 124 5.43 3.54 -3.39
C MET A 124 4.31 2.74 -4.08
N THR A 125 3.98 3.10 -5.32
CA THR A 125 3.01 2.38 -6.15
C THR A 125 3.45 0.93 -6.33
N ARG A 126 4.73 0.73 -6.68
CA ARG A 126 5.34 -0.60 -6.83
C ARG A 126 5.23 -1.43 -5.56
N MET A 127 5.48 -0.83 -4.40
CA MET A 127 5.38 -1.52 -3.11
C MET A 127 3.94 -1.96 -2.82
N VAL A 128 2.97 -1.08 -3.03
CA VAL A 128 1.54 -1.39 -2.80
C VAL A 128 1.09 -2.54 -3.71
N LEU A 129 1.37 -2.46 -5.01
CA LEU A 129 0.98 -3.50 -5.97
C LEU A 129 1.69 -4.83 -5.72
N SER A 130 2.97 -4.80 -5.33
CA SER A 130 3.71 -6.03 -4.99
C SER A 130 3.17 -6.69 -3.72
N GLY A 131 2.79 -5.89 -2.70
CA GLY A 131 2.14 -6.40 -1.49
C GLY A 131 0.78 -7.02 -1.80
N ALA A 132 -0.03 -6.36 -2.62
CA ALA A 132 -1.33 -6.86 -3.05
C ALA A 132 -1.21 -8.17 -3.84
N LEU A 133 -0.23 -8.26 -4.75
CA LEU A 133 0.06 -9.48 -5.49
C LEU A 133 0.43 -10.65 -4.56
N ILE A 134 1.29 -10.43 -3.57
CA ILE A 134 1.63 -11.46 -2.58
C ILE A 134 0.38 -11.92 -1.82
N GLN A 135 -0.47 -10.98 -1.39
CA GLN A 135 -1.71 -11.31 -0.69
C GLN A 135 -2.65 -12.14 -1.57
N ALA A 136 -2.83 -11.76 -2.84
CA ALA A 136 -3.65 -12.50 -3.80
C ALA A 136 -3.12 -13.93 -4.03
N LEU A 137 -1.81 -14.09 -4.15
CA LEU A 137 -1.18 -15.41 -4.31
C LEU A 137 -1.37 -16.30 -3.08
N LEU A 138 -1.33 -15.73 -1.87
CA LEU A 138 -1.57 -16.48 -0.63
C LEU A 138 -3.04 -16.90 -0.47
N GLN A 139 -3.97 -16.11 -0.99
CA GLN A 139 -5.41 -16.36 -0.94
C GLN A 139 -5.91 -17.31 -2.05
N SER A 140 -5.09 -17.60 -3.06
CA SER A 140 -5.45 -18.54 -4.13
C SER A 140 -5.52 -20.00 -3.62
N PRO A 141 -6.60 -20.76 -3.89
CA PRO A 141 -6.72 -22.17 -3.52
C PRO A 141 -5.69 -23.01 -4.28
N GLY A 142 -4.54 -23.24 -3.65
CA GLY A 142 -3.38 -23.91 -4.26
C GLY A 142 -2.03 -23.53 -3.65
N SER A 143 -1.98 -22.61 -2.68
CA SER A 143 -0.76 -22.05 -2.06
C SER A 143 0.08 -23.00 -1.18
N ILE A 144 0.14 -24.30 -1.50
CA ILE A 144 1.05 -25.27 -0.88
C ILE A 144 2.52 -25.07 -1.36
N LEU A 145 2.77 -24.20 -2.34
CA LEU A 145 4.08 -24.09 -3.01
C LEU A 145 5.14 -23.20 -2.33
N TYR A 146 4.96 -22.79 -1.07
CA TYR A 146 6.01 -22.14 -0.29
C TYR A 146 6.34 -22.88 1.02
N LYS A 147 6.45 -24.22 0.99
CA LYS A 147 7.33 -24.91 1.96
C LYS A 147 8.74 -24.93 1.39
N ARG A 148 9.56 -23.95 1.79
CA ARG A 148 11.01 -23.99 1.54
C ARG A 148 11.58 -25.27 2.18
N LYS A 149 12.30 -26.06 1.38
CA LYS A 149 13.27 -27.06 1.85
C LYS A 149 14.46 -26.36 2.48
#